data_AF-A0A961CCT0-F1
#
_entry.id   AF-A0A961CCT0-F1
#
_cell.length_a   1.000
_cell.length_b   1.000
_cell.length_c   1.000
_cell.angle_alpha   90.00
_cell.angle_beta   90.00
_cell.angle_gamma   90.00
#
_symmetry.space_group_name_H-M   'P 1'
#
loop_
_entity.id
_entity.type
_entity.pdbx_description
1 polymer ?
#
loop_
_entity_poly.entity_id
_entity_poly.type
_entity_poly.pdbx_seq_one_letter_code
_entity_poly.pdbx_strand_id
1 'polypeptide(L)' 'MPELVALHLPGGPAFVEAAQRAWDAGDAVVPVDPRLPAAAVEVLLDAVRPSRIVDAHGTSARPG' A
#
# COMPACT_ATOMS: atom_id res chain seq x y z
N MET A 1 1.09 -16.60 5.80
CA MET A 1 0.37 -16.54 4.51
C MET A 1 0.81 -15.25 3.85
N PRO A 2 1.00 -15.22 2.51
CA PRO A 2 1.35 -13.98 1.82
C PRO A 2 0.19 -12.99 1.93
N GLU A 3 0.51 -11.73 2.24
CA GLU A 3 -0.44 -10.64 2.48
C GLU A 3 -0.45 -9.64 1.32
N LEU A 4 -1.48 -8.81 1.20
CA LEU A 4 -1.52 -7.69 0.26
C LEU A 4 -1.22 -6.36 0.97
N VAL A 5 -0.22 -5.64 0.48
CA VAL A 5 0.23 -4.35 1.01
C VAL A 5 -0.11 -3.23 0.04
N ALA A 6 -0.84 -2.21 0.49
CA ALA A 6 -1.02 -1.00 -0.29
C ALA A 6 0.14 -0.03 -0.06
N LEU A 7 0.74 0.45 -1.15
CA LEU A 7 1.78 1.49 -1.10
C LEU A 7 1.21 2.80 -1.61
N HIS A 8 0.86 3.69 -0.68
CA HIS A 8 0.39 5.04 -0.97
C HIS A 8 1.54 6.03 -0.77
N LEU A 9 2.57 5.87 -1.59
CA LEU A 9 3.80 6.66 -1.56
C LEU A 9 4.05 7.26 -2.95
N PRO A 10 4.61 8.49 -3.03
CA PRO A 10 5.15 9.00 -4.28
C PRO A 10 6.24 8.07 -4.84
N GLY A 11 6.36 8.02 -6.17
CA GLY A 11 7.47 7.31 -6.81
C GLY A 11 8.81 7.86 -6.34
N GLY A 12 9.72 6.97 -5.95
CA GLY A 12 11.03 7.33 -5.42
C GLY A 12 11.63 6.23 -4.54
N PRO A 13 12.77 6.51 -3.88
CA PRO A 13 13.49 5.53 -3.07
C PRO A 13 12.60 4.86 -2.01
N ALA A 14 11.81 5.65 -1.26
CA ALA A 14 10.93 5.12 -0.23
C ALA A 14 9.89 4.12 -0.76
N PHE A 15 9.34 4.37 -1.96
CA PHE A 15 8.41 3.44 -2.61
C PHE A 15 9.12 2.13 -2.99
N VAL A 16 10.30 2.22 -3.60
CA VAL A 16 11.08 1.04 -4.02
C VAL A 16 11.47 0.20 -2.82
N GLU A 17 11.97 0.83 -1.77
CA GLU A 17 12.32 0.14 -0.53
C GLU A 17 11.12 -0.53 0.13
N ALA A 18 9.95 0.12 0.13
CA ALA A 18 8.73 -0.48 0.68
C ALA A 18 8.24 -1.68 -0.15
N ALA A 19 8.35 -1.60 -1.47
CA ALA A 19 8.02 -2.70 -2.37
C ALA A 19 8.97 -3.90 -2.18
N GLN A 20 10.28 -3.63 -2.12
CA GLN A 20 11.30 -4.66 -1.86
C GLN A 20 11.05 -5.36 -0.51
N ARG A 21 10.82 -4.61 0.58
CA ARG A 21 10.51 -5.20 1.89
C ARG A 21 9.27 -6.08 1.87
N ALA A 22 8.23 -5.70 1.12
CA ALA A 22 7.03 -6.53 0.97
C ALA A 22 7.35 -7.83 0.22
N TRP A 23 8.07 -7.75 -0.90
CA TRP A 23 8.45 -8.92 -1.68
C TRP A 23 9.41 -9.85 -0.93
N ASP A 24 10.35 -9.32 -0.16
CA ASP A 24 11.26 -10.09 0.69
C ASP A 24 10.49 -10.88 1.78
N ALA A 25 9.35 -10.36 2.23
CA ALA A 25 8.44 -11.03 3.16
C ALA A 25 7.51 -12.05 2.47
N GLY A 26 7.54 -12.13 1.13
CA GLY A 26 6.63 -12.93 0.32
C GLY A 26 5.25 -12.30 0.09
N ASP A 27 5.09 -11.00 0.39
CA ASP A 27 3.82 -10.28 0.25
C ASP A 27 3.64 -9.71 -1.17
N ALA A 28 2.38 -9.48 -1.54
CA ALA A 28 2.00 -8.76 -2.74
C ALA A 28 1.89 -7.25 -2.49
N VAL A 29 2.04 -6.45 -3.54
CA VAL A 29 1.96 -4.99 -3.49
C VAL A 29 0.88 -4.47 -4.43
N VAL A 30 0.03 -3.57 -3.93
CA VAL A 30 -0.86 -2.73 -4.74
C VAL A 30 -0.40 -1.26 -4.64
N PRO A 31 0.16 -0.68 -5.71
CA PRO A 31 0.49 0.74 -5.73
C PRO A 31 -0.79 1.59 -5.74
N VAL A 32 -0.84 2.61 -4.89
CA VAL A 32 -1.90 3.62 -4.87
C VAL A 32 -1.30 4.93 -5.36
N ASP A 33 -1.84 5.47 -6.46
CA ASP A 33 -1.38 6.75 -7.00
C ASP A 33 -1.77 7.89 -6.04
N PRO A 34 -0.79 8.61 -5.42
CA PRO A 34 -1.07 9.66 -4.45
C PRO A 34 -1.72 10.91 -5.06
N ARG A 35 -1.87 10.96 -6.38
CA ARG A 35 -2.59 12.03 -7.08
C ARG A 35 -4.09 11.76 -7.17
N LEU A 36 -4.55 10.57 -6.77
CA LEU A 36 -5.97 10.26 -6.75
C LEU A 36 -6.71 11.09 -5.69
N PRO A 37 -7.96 11.52 -5.96
CA PRO A 37 -8.82 12.06 -4.92
C PRO A 37 -9.02 11.03 -3.80
N ALA A 38 -9.12 11.49 -2.55
CA ALA A 38 -9.27 10.61 -1.38
C ALA A 38 -10.41 9.58 -1.54
N ALA A 39 -11.57 10.00 -2.08
CA ALA A 39 -12.70 9.08 -2.32
C ALA A 39 -12.37 7.95 -3.31
N ALA A 40 -11.52 8.20 -4.31
CA ALA A 40 -11.09 7.17 -5.26
C ALA A 40 -10.08 6.20 -4.64
N VAL A 41 -9.22 6.71 -3.74
CA VAL A 41 -8.32 5.88 -2.94
C VAL A 41 -9.14 4.92 -2.06
N GLU A 42 -10.15 5.42 -1.35
CA GLU A 42 -11.04 4.58 -0.52
C GLU A 42 -11.72 3.47 -1.33
N VAL A 43 -12.28 3.80 -2.51
CA VAL A 43 -12.90 2.80 -3.40
C VAL A 43 -11.90 1.72 -3.84
N LEU A 44 -10.68 2.10 -4.24
CA LEU A 44 -9.63 1.15 -4.59
C LEU A 44 -9.29 0.25 -3.40
N LEU A 45 -9.08 0.88 -2.25
CA LEU A 45 -8.72 0.22 -1.01
C LEU A 45 -9.81 -0.77 -0.58
N ASP A 46 -11.09 -0.43 -0.68
CA ASP A 46 -12.23 -1.31 -0.37
C ASP A 46 -12.33 -2.51 -1.33
N ALA A 47 -11.99 -2.31 -2.60
CA ALA A 47 -12.02 -3.36 -3.61
C ALA A 47 -10.91 -4.40 -3.42
N VAL A 48 -9.69 -3.95 -3.12
CA VAL A 48 -8.51 -4.85 -3.03
C VAL A 48 -8.25 -5.38 -1.62
N ARG A 49 -8.81 -4.73 -0.59
CA ARG A 49 -8.73 -5.15 0.83
C ARG A 49 -7.30 -5.51 1.26
N PRO A 50 -6.35 -4.56 1.17
CA PRO A 50 -5.00 -4.79 1.67
C PRO A 50 -5.03 -4.94 3.19
N SER A 51 -4.16 -5.79 3.75
CA SER A 51 -4.07 -5.98 5.20
C SER A 51 -3.35 -4.81 5.89
N ARG A 52 -2.51 -4.09 5.15
CA ARG A 52 -1.84 -2.88 5.64
C ARG A 52 -1.61 -1.86 4.52
N ILE A 53 -1.54 -0.60 4.92
CA ILE A 53 -1.25 0.54 4.06
C ILE A 53 0.05 1.17 4.53
N VAL A 54 0.96 1.44 3.60
CA VAL A 54 2.20 2.18 3.84
C VAL A 54 2.09 3.52 3.14
N ASP A 55 2.22 4.61 3.88
CA ASP A 55 2.17 5.98 3.38
C ASP A 55 3.28 6.84 4.00
N ALA A 56 3.24 8.15 3.75
CA ALA A 56 4.24 9.10 4.25
C ALA A 56 4.26 9.25 5.79
N HIS A 57 3.22 8.77 6.49
CA HIS A 57 3.10 8.77 7.94
C HIS A 57 3.48 7.43 8.58
N GLY A 58 3.73 6.39 7.77
CA GLY A 58 4.20 5.09 8.20
C GLY A 58 3.27 3.97 7.76
N THR A 59 3.20 2.92 8.58
CA THR A 59 2.39 1.73 8.29
C THR A 59 1.15 1.72 9.20
N SER A 60 -0.03 1.60 8.60
CA SER A 60 -1.28 1.38 9.33
C SER A 60 -1.89 0.03 8.94
N ALA A 61 -2.47 -0.65 9.92
CA ALA A 61 -3.34 -1.80 9.65
C ALA A 61 -4.68 -1.28 9.15
N ARG A 62 -5.27 -1.92 8.13
CA ARG A 62 -6.67 -1.67 7.83
C ARG A 62 -7.52 -2.39 8.87
N PRO A 63 -8.51 -1.76 9.52
CA PRO A 63 -9.55 -2.50 10.21
C PRO A 63 -10.22 -3.43 9.18
N GLY A 64 -10.35 -4.71 9.51
CA GLY A 64 -11.03 -5.69 8.68
C GLY A 64 -12.51 -5.43 8.53
#